data_AF-A0A6P4I996-F1
#
_entry.id   AF-A0A6P4I996-F1
#
_cell.length_a   1.000
_cell.length_b   1.000
_cell.length_c   1.000
_cell.angle_alpha   90.00
_cell.angle_beta   90.00
_cell.angle_gamma   90.00
#
_symmetry.space_group_name_H-M   'P 1'
#
loop_
_entity.id
_entity.type
_entity.pdbx_description
1 polymer ?
#
loop_
_entity_poly.entity_id
_entity_poly.type
_entity_poly.pdbx_seq_one_letter_code
_entity_poly.pdbx_strand_id
1 'polypeptide(L)'
;MAMVNFVTFIQDLAQELIVNNKTHKDFIIVARLLSDAIQHQLILNDSIFQHLLDKLHTTATYVKHLLLDMPLNFEIFLPVRIPVPVMCSFNEEHRTVQVTGFRTEHPFFFGNALSFKRMNMMLQQDLTEVVNEMSSISAYGVIYDLTYIVHCSHSVPFIHKLAATERGSNGEHCISFEFVLALVFESVNVPLPSYYNAPIVGQWLAYGMVAEEGSSTDWAVLVPKWKTAGPAVCLRSMGSQIMLYRLMKIQECQLYAQPYWLKLSFFMATEALGEKYQRISISDIMLMILYDQVIRNVYLTASEHTSGDKLLSIKKQQIRARGIFSILDDAAHSNLITSEFLFSFFSHMFIPAVPSCTKWINETDGQVAE
;
A
#
# COMPACT_ATOMS: atom_id res chain seq x y z
N MET A 1 19.95 -29.96 -15.45
CA MET A 1 19.00 -29.09 -14.72
C MET A 1 17.77 -28.89 -15.58
N ALA A 2 16.57 -29.04 -15.03
CA ALA A 2 15.33 -28.84 -15.77
C ALA A 2 15.01 -27.34 -15.87
N MET A 3 14.84 -26.85 -17.09
CA MET A 3 14.30 -25.52 -17.33
C MET A 3 12.78 -25.59 -17.20
N VAL A 4 12.19 -24.60 -16.54
CA VAL A 4 10.74 -24.46 -16.39
C VAL A 4 10.26 -23.13 -16.96
N ASN A 5 8.99 -23.09 -17.34
CA ASN A 5 8.32 -21.86 -17.70
C ASN A 5 8.19 -20.97 -16.45
N PHE A 6 8.76 -19.78 -16.50
CA PHE A 6 8.78 -18.86 -15.35
C PHE A 6 7.37 -18.49 -14.89
N VAL A 7 6.48 -18.12 -15.82
CA VAL A 7 5.10 -17.70 -15.52
C VAL A 7 4.31 -18.84 -14.86
N THR A 8 4.38 -20.05 -15.41
CA THR A 8 3.69 -21.22 -14.83
C THR A 8 4.20 -21.53 -13.42
N PHE A 9 5.52 -21.54 -13.22
CA PHE A 9 6.09 -21.85 -11.90
C PHE A 9 5.67 -20.82 -10.85
N ILE A 10 5.70 -19.52 -11.19
CA ILE A 10 5.25 -18.45 -10.29
C ILE A 10 3.77 -18.61 -9.95
N GLN A 11 2.93 -18.98 -10.92
CA GLN A 11 1.51 -19.23 -10.72
C GLN A 11 1.25 -20.40 -9.77
N ASP A 12 2.02 -21.49 -9.88
CA ASP A 12 1.88 -22.67 -9.02
C ASP A 12 2.35 -22.36 -7.59
N LEU A 13 3.51 -21.72 -7.45
CA LEU A 13 4.04 -21.29 -6.16
C LEU A 13 3.09 -20.31 -5.44
N ALA A 14 2.44 -19.40 -6.17
CA ALA A 14 1.45 -18.50 -5.59
C ALA A 14 0.31 -19.25 -4.89
N GLN A 15 -0.15 -20.36 -5.46
CA GLN A 15 -1.25 -21.15 -4.91
C GLN A 15 -0.85 -21.88 -3.63
N GLU A 16 0.37 -22.38 -3.56
CA GLU A 16 0.92 -23.04 -2.36
C GLU A 16 1.10 -22.08 -1.18
N LEU A 17 1.26 -20.79 -1.47
CA LEU A 17 1.51 -19.74 -0.46
C LEU A 17 0.23 -19.14 0.12
N ILE A 18 -0.94 -19.45 -0.45
CA ILE A 18 -2.22 -18.96 0.07
C ILE A 18 -2.46 -19.60 1.44
N VAL A 19 -2.74 -18.74 2.42
CA VAL A 19 -3.07 -19.19 3.78
C VAL A 19 -4.32 -20.07 3.75
N ASN A 20 -4.32 -21.12 4.57
CA ASN A 20 -5.44 -22.06 4.61
C ASN A 20 -6.77 -21.32 4.93
N ASN A 21 -7.87 -21.84 4.39
CA ASN A 21 -9.19 -21.19 4.47
C ASN A 21 -9.67 -20.95 5.91
N LYS A 22 -9.32 -21.81 6.86
CA LYS A 22 -9.70 -21.62 8.27
C LYS A 22 -8.99 -20.40 8.85
N THR A 23 -7.67 -20.33 8.72
CA THR A 23 -6.86 -19.19 9.19
C THR A 23 -7.27 -17.90 8.51
N HIS A 24 -7.56 -17.93 7.20
CA HIS A 24 -8.09 -16.76 6.48
C HIS A 24 -9.42 -16.27 7.07
N LYS A 25 -10.38 -17.18 7.31
CA LYS A 25 -11.67 -16.84 7.94
C LYS A 25 -11.49 -16.25 9.33
N ASP A 26 -10.66 -16.89 10.16
CA ASP A 26 -10.38 -16.43 11.52
C ASP A 26 -9.77 -15.01 11.49
N PHE A 27 -8.80 -14.77 10.59
CA PHE A 27 -8.24 -13.45 10.34
C PHE A 27 -9.31 -12.41 9.99
N ILE A 28 -10.18 -12.68 9.02
CA ILE A 28 -11.21 -11.72 8.59
C ILE A 28 -12.17 -11.38 9.74
N ILE A 29 -12.53 -12.36 10.57
CA ILE A 29 -13.41 -12.13 11.73
C ILE A 29 -12.69 -11.25 12.76
N VAL A 30 -11.45 -11.58 13.13
CA VAL A 30 -10.67 -10.79 14.10
C VAL A 30 -10.44 -9.36 13.58
N ALA A 31 -10.10 -9.20 12.30
CA ALA A 31 -9.91 -7.88 11.69
C ALA A 31 -11.17 -7.01 11.77
N ARG A 32 -12.36 -7.58 11.59
CA ARG A 32 -13.64 -6.86 11.78
C ARG A 32 -13.86 -6.47 13.24
N LEU A 33 -13.66 -7.39 14.18
CA LEU A 33 -13.81 -7.10 15.61
C LEU A 33 -12.89 -5.97 16.08
N LEU A 34 -11.62 -6.01 15.66
CA LEU A 34 -10.64 -4.95 15.97
C LEU A 34 -11.05 -3.61 15.33
N SER A 35 -11.47 -3.63 14.06
CA SER A 35 -11.97 -2.45 13.35
C SER A 35 -13.19 -1.83 14.04
N ASP A 36 -14.16 -2.66 14.45
CA ASP A 36 -15.38 -2.23 15.12
C ASP A 36 -15.08 -1.63 16.50
N ALA A 37 -14.13 -2.23 17.24
CA ALA A 37 -13.70 -1.71 18.53
C ALA A 37 -13.01 -0.34 18.41
N ILE A 38 -12.14 -0.15 17.40
CA ILE A 38 -11.51 1.14 17.10
C ILE A 38 -12.58 2.18 16.72
N GLN A 39 -13.54 1.79 15.86
CA GLN A 39 -14.65 2.66 15.47
C GLN A 39 -15.53 3.04 16.66
N HIS A 40 -15.76 2.11 17.59
CA HIS A 40 -16.52 2.37 18.81
C HIS A 40 -15.80 3.36 19.71
N GLN A 41 -14.48 3.24 19.89
CA GLN A 41 -13.71 4.20 20.67
C GLN A 41 -13.75 5.61 20.06
N LEU A 42 -13.65 5.73 18.73
CA LEU A 42 -13.81 7.04 18.06
C LEU A 42 -15.17 7.69 18.35
N ILE A 43 -16.24 6.90 18.45
CA ILE A 43 -17.58 7.40 18.82
C ILE A 43 -17.59 7.86 20.29
N LEU A 44 -16.96 7.10 21.19
CA LEU A 44 -16.87 7.47 22.62
C LEU A 44 -16.08 8.78 22.82
N ASN A 45 -15.10 9.05 21.95
CA ASN A 45 -14.26 10.24 22.00
C ASN A 45 -14.90 11.45 21.29
N ASP A 46 -16.13 11.31 20.75
CA ASP A 46 -16.79 12.33 19.92
C ASP A 46 -15.88 12.81 18.76
N SER A 47 -15.13 11.87 18.17
CA SER A 47 -14.21 12.15 17.07
C SER A 47 -14.97 12.64 15.84
N ILE A 48 -14.37 13.57 15.10
CA ILE A 48 -14.89 14.03 13.80
C ILE A 48 -14.86 12.90 12.76
N PHE A 49 -14.02 11.88 12.96
CA PHE A 49 -13.96 10.66 12.14
C PHE A 49 -14.91 9.57 12.61
N GLN A 50 -15.80 9.83 13.58
CA GLN A 50 -16.86 8.89 13.92
C GLN A 50 -17.66 8.53 12.66
N HIS A 51 -17.88 7.23 12.44
CA HIS A 51 -18.50 6.65 11.25
C HIS A 51 -17.78 6.85 9.90
N LEU A 52 -16.60 7.48 9.86
CA LEU A 52 -15.84 7.68 8.62
C LEU A 52 -14.83 6.57 8.34
N LEU A 53 -14.59 5.66 9.29
CA LEU A 53 -13.65 4.53 9.16
C LEU A 53 -14.35 3.16 9.10
N ASP A 54 -15.62 3.10 8.67
CA ASP A 54 -16.41 1.86 8.62
C ASP A 54 -15.81 0.76 7.71
N LYS A 55 -14.97 1.16 6.74
CA LYS A 55 -14.23 0.26 5.85
C LYS A 55 -12.83 -0.10 6.32
N LEU A 56 -12.43 0.25 7.55
CA LEU A 56 -11.07 0.00 8.03
C LEU A 56 -10.66 -1.48 7.91
N HIS A 57 -11.56 -2.42 8.21
CA HIS A 57 -11.31 -3.85 8.03
C HIS A 57 -10.90 -4.29 6.61
N THR A 58 -11.25 -3.52 5.57
CA THR A 58 -10.87 -3.84 4.17
C THR A 58 -9.39 -3.59 3.89
N THR A 59 -8.74 -2.78 4.73
CA THR A 59 -7.32 -2.44 4.59
C THR A 59 -6.43 -3.34 5.44
N ALA A 60 -7.03 -4.31 6.13
CA ALA A 60 -6.32 -5.23 7.02
C ALA A 60 -5.29 -6.08 6.29
N THR A 61 -4.24 -6.43 7.02
CA THR A 61 -3.19 -7.36 6.64
C THR A 61 -2.91 -8.25 7.84
N TYR A 62 -2.91 -9.56 7.61
CA TYR A 62 -2.39 -10.53 8.56
C TYR A 62 -0.91 -10.74 8.29
N VAL A 63 -0.07 -10.59 9.31
CA VAL A 63 1.37 -10.84 9.22
C VAL A 63 1.78 -11.84 10.28
N LYS A 64 2.39 -12.96 9.85
CA LYS A 64 3.04 -13.92 10.74
C LYS A 64 4.36 -14.39 10.15
N HIS A 65 5.45 -13.73 10.56
CA HIS A 65 6.80 -13.98 10.02
C HIS A 65 6.84 -13.86 8.47
N LEU A 66 6.99 -14.97 7.73
CA LEU A 66 6.97 -15.01 6.26
C LEU A 66 5.56 -15.14 5.66
N LEU A 67 4.55 -15.34 6.50
CA LEU A 67 3.15 -15.44 6.06
C LEU A 67 2.54 -14.04 6.01
N LEU A 68 1.88 -13.78 4.88
CA LEU A 68 1.06 -12.61 4.64
C LEU A 68 -0.32 -13.10 4.19
N ASP A 69 -1.37 -12.49 4.72
CA ASP A 69 -2.72 -12.66 4.20
C ASP A 69 -3.47 -11.33 4.21
N MET A 70 -4.50 -11.20 3.39
CA MET A 70 -5.29 -9.98 3.25
C MET A 70 -6.68 -10.32 2.70
N PRO A 71 -7.68 -9.44 2.83
CA PRO A 71 -8.97 -9.65 2.21
C PRO A 71 -8.81 -9.84 0.69
N LEU A 72 -9.68 -10.66 0.08
CA LEU A 72 -9.64 -10.89 -1.37
C LEU A 72 -9.71 -9.57 -2.17
N ASN A 73 -10.56 -8.66 -1.71
CA ASN A 73 -10.67 -7.29 -2.23
C ASN A 73 -9.97 -6.32 -1.27
N PHE A 74 -8.70 -6.58 -0.96
CA PHE A 74 -7.91 -5.70 -0.11
C PHE A 74 -7.90 -4.28 -0.67
N GLU A 75 -7.81 -3.28 0.21
CA GLU A 75 -7.70 -1.88 -0.15
C GLU A 75 -6.47 -1.25 0.54
N ILE A 76 -5.94 -0.16 -0.04
CA ILE A 76 -5.06 0.78 0.66
C ILE A 76 -5.78 2.12 0.87
N PHE A 77 -6.66 2.51 -0.05
CA PHE A 77 -7.38 3.77 0.05
C PHE A 77 -8.61 3.57 0.91
N LEU A 78 -8.60 4.16 2.11
CA LEU A 78 -9.76 4.14 2.99
C LEU A 78 -10.73 5.25 2.53
N PRO A 79 -11.90 4.90 1.97
CA PRO A 79 -12.81 5.87 1.41
C PRO A 79 -13.55 6.64 2.51
N VAL A 80 -13.51 7.97 2.43
CA VAL A 80 -14.21 8.90 3.32
C VAL A 80 -15.20 9.73 2.51
N ARG A 81 -16.45 9.75 2.96
CA ARG A 81 -17.47 10.64 2.42
C ARG A 81 -17.44 11.95 3.19
N ILE A 82 -17.34 13.06 2.47
CA ILE A 82 -17.41 14.38 3.09
C ILE A 82 -18.84 14.63 3.58
N PRO A 83 -19.05 14.98 4.87
CA PRO A 83 -20.38 15.10 5.46
C PRO A 83 -21.11 16.40 5.09
N VAL A 84 -20.57 17.18 4.14
CA VAL A 84 -21.13 18.46 3.70
C VAL A 84 -21.14 18.56 2.17
N PRO A 85 -22.06 19.36 1.57
CA PRO A 85 -22.04 19.61 0.14
C PRO A 85 -20.73 20.29 -0.30
N VAL A 86 -20.19 19.83 -1.43
CA VAL A 86 -18.94 20.33 -2.00
C VAL A 86 -19.06 20.59 -3.51
N MET A 87 -18.20 21.47 -4.00
CA MET A 87 -17.94 21.70 -5.42
C MET A 87 -16.53 21.22 -5.76
N CYS A 88 -16.35 20.69 -6.96
CA CYS A 88 -15.07 20.19 -7.46
C CYS A 88 -14.61 21.03 -8.66
N SER A 89 -13.34 21.46 -8.63
CA SER A 89 -12.66 22.10 -9.75
C SER A 89 -11.49 21.23 -10.18
N PHE A 90 -11.50 20.75 -11.42
CA PHE A 90 -10.51 19.80 -11.91
C PHE A 90 -9.40 20.50 -12.69
N ASN A 91 -8.17 20.03 -12.53
CA ASN A 91 -7.02 20.42 -13.31
C ASN A 91 -6.57 19.22 -14.15
N GLU A 92 -6.70 19.33 -15.48
CA GLU A 92 -6.34 18.28 -16.43
C GLU A 92 -4.83 18.01 -16.45
N GLU A 93 -4.02 19.06 -16.48
CA GLU A 93 -2.55 18.99 -16.62
C GLU A 93 -1.92 18.22 -15.45
N HIS A 94 -2.35 18.51 -14.23
CA HIS A 94 -1.84 17.84 -13.03
C HIS A 94 -2.67 16.62 -12.61
N ARG A 95 -3.78 16.33 -13.31
CA ARG A 95 -4.77 15.31 -12.94
C ARG A 95 -5.25 15.44 -11.49
N THR A 96 -5.41 16.66 -11.00
CA THR A 96 -5.86 16.96 -9.62
C THR A 96 -7.27 17.52 -9.59
N VAL A 97 -7.85 17.55 -8.38
CA VAL A 97 -9.12 18.20 -8.08
C VAL A 97 -8.98 19.05 -6.81
N GLN A 98 -9.52 20.26 -6.86
CA GLN A 98 -9.76 21.09 -5.69
C GLN A 98 -11.20 20.91 -5.25
N VAL A 99 -11.39 20.66 -3.96
CA VAL A 99 -12.71 20.45 -3.36
C VAL A 99 -13.02 21.63 -2.45
N THR A 100 -14.10 22.35 -2.73
CA THR A 100 -14.51 23.52 -1.95
C THR A 100 -15.88 23.34 -1.33
N GLY A 101 -16.04 23.74 -0.08
CA GLY A 101 -17.31 23.73 0.63
C GLY A 101 -18.06 25.05 0.47
N PHE A 102 -19.39 25.00 0.56
CA PHE A 102 -20.22 26.21 0.55
C PHE A 102 -20.52 26.67 1.97
N ARG A 103 -19.87 27.76 2.42
CA ARG A 103 -20.11 28.40 3.74
C ARG A 103 -20.10 27.39 4.91
N THR A 104 -19.16 26.46 4.88
CA THR A 104 -19.03 25.42 5.90
C THR A 104 -17.99 25.80 6.95
N GLU A 105 -18.29 25.53 8.21
CA GLU A 105 -17.34 25.63 9.33
C GLU A 105 -16.73 24.26 9.66
N HIS A 106 -16.95 23.25 8.80
CA HIS A 106 -16.50 21.89 9.08
C HIS A 106 -14.96 21.85 9.21
N PRO A 107 -14.40 21.18 10.25
CA PRO A 107 -12.96 21.27 10.57
C PRO A 107 -11.98 20.82 9.47
N PHE A 108 -12.45 19.98 8.54
CA PHE A 108 -11.65 19.54 7.40
C PHE A 108 -11.30 20.66 6.40
N PHE A 109 -12.02 21.79 6.43
CA PHE A 109 -11.81 22.90 5.51
C PHE A 109 -10.84 23.94 6.11
N PHE A 110 -10.03 24.56 5.26
CA PHE A 110 -9.26 25.77 5.55
C PHE A 110 -9.78 26.90 4.68
N GLY A 111 -10.50 27.85 5.28
CA GLY A 111 -11.37 28.74 4.53
C GLY A 111 -12.46 27.91 3.83
N ASN A 112 -12.59 28.06 2.52
CA ASN A 112 -13.56 27.28 1.73
C ASN A 112 -12.97 26.01 1.12
N ALA A 113 -11.66 25.77 1.22
CA ALA A 113 -11.00 24.65 0.55
C ALA A 113 -10.79 23.47 1.49
N LEU A 114 -11.09 22.26 1.02
CA LEU A 114 -10.86 21.03 1.76
C LEU A 114 -9.36 20.68 1.76
N SER A 115 -8.76 20.55 2.94
CA SER A 115 -7.32 20.35 3.07
C SER A 115 -6.99 18.93 3.50
N PHE A 116 -6.28 18.18 2.65
CA PHE A 116 -5.83 16.83 3.01
C PHE A 116 -4.86 16.87 4.18
N LYS A 117 -4.02 17.90 4.27
CA LYS A 117 -3.08 18.07 5.39
C LYS A 117 -3.83 18.18 6.72
N ARG A 118 -4.87 19.01 6.79
CA ARG A 118 -5.72 19.12 8.00
C ARG A 118 -6.38 17.79 8.34
N MET A 119 -7.02 17.15 7.37
CA MET A 119 -7.68 15.86 7.60
C MET A 119 -6.72 14.80 8.15
N ASN A 120 -5.54 14.63 7.54
CA ASN A 120 -4.58 13.62 7.99
C ASN A 120 -3.95 13.95 9.35
N MET A 121 -3.71 15.24 9.68
CA MET A 121 -3.23 15.64 11.02
C MET A 121 -4.27 15.38 12.10
N MET A 122 -5.53 15.71 11.86
CA MET A 122 -6.63 15.44 12.80
C MET A 122 -6.82 13.94 12.99
N LEU A 123 -6.80 13.16 11.90
CA LEU A 123 -6.89 11.71 11.98
C LEU A 123 -5.73 11.11 12.78
N GLN A 124 -4.52 11.65 12.61
CA GLN A 124 -3.37 11.23 13.41
C GLN A 124 -3.60 11.47 14.90
N GLN A 125 -4.17 12.62 15.29
CA GLN A 125 -4.46 12.93 16.68
C GLN A 125 -5.49 11.95 17.26
N ASP A 126 -6.64 11.81 16.60
CA ASP A 126 -7.75 10.95 17.05
C ASP A 126 -7.30 9.48 17.17
N LEU A 127 -6.55 8.95 16.19
CA LEU A 127 -6.06 7.57 16.25
C LEU A 127 -4.98 7.37 17.32
N THR A 128 -4.15 8.38 17.59
CA THR A 128 -3.16 8.32 18.68
C THR A 128 -3.88 8.25 20.03
N GLU A 129 -4.92 9.07 20.22
CA GLU A 129 -5.74 9.06 21.42
C GLU A 129 -6.45 7.71 21.62
N VAL A 130 -7.11 7.21 20.58
CA VAL A 130 -7.77 5.88 20.61
C VAL A 130 -6.79 4.77 21.01
N VAL A 131 -5.59 4.73 20.43
CA VAL A 131 -4.60 3.71 20.79
C VAL A 131 -4.09 3.87 22.22
N ASN A 132 -3.90 5.11 22.70
CA ASN A 132 -3.47 5.37 24.07
C ASN A 132 -4.53 4.95 25.10
N GLU A 133 -5.81 5.17 24.82
CA GLU A 133 -6.92 4.84 25.72
C GLU A 133 -7.22 3.34 25.73
N MET A 134 -7.31 2.72 24.56
CA MET A 134 -7.62 1.30 24.46
C MET A 134 -6.43 0.45 24.95
N SER A 135 -5.20 0.81 24.54
CA SER A 135 -3.93 0.09 24.73
C SER A 135 -3.86 -1.34 24.19
N SER A 136 -4.89 -2.16 24.43
CA SER A 136 -5.02 -3.52 23.94
C SER A 136 -6.48 -3.92 23.74
N ILE A 137 -6.72 -4.92 22.89
CA ILE A 137 -8.05 -5.48 22.60
C ILE A 137 -8.01 -6.99 22.78
N SER A 138 -9.03 -7.55 23.42
CA SER A 138 -9.21 -9.02 23.51
C SER A 138 -10.15 -9.49 22.40
N ALA A 139 -9.70 -10.46 21.60
CA ALA A 139 -10.53 -11.13 20.59
C ALA A 139 -10.33 -12.65 20.69
N TYR A 140 -11.41 -13.39 20.94
CA TYR A 140 -11.41 -14.86 21.08
C TYR A 140 -10.35 -15.42 22.04
N GLY A 141 -10.10 -14.72 23.16
CA GLY A 141 -9.13 -15.14 24.17
C GLY A 141 -7.67 -14.80 23.84
N VAL A 142 -7.42 -14.14 22.71
CA VAL A 142 -6.12 -13.56 22.36
C VAL A 142 -6.14 -12.07 22.67
N ILE A 143 -5.09 -11.59 23.33
CA ILE A 143 -4.91 -10.16 23.62
C ILE A 143 -3.97 -9.56 22.58
N TYR A 144 -4.41 -8.47 21.96
CA TYR A 144 -3.63 -7.72 21.00
C TYR A 144 -3.24 -6.37 21.58
N ASP A 145 -1.94 -6.07 21.62
CA ASP A 145 -1.42 -4.75 21.97
C ASP A 145 -1.52 -3.84 20.75
N LEU A 146 -2.14 -2.67 20.92
CA LEU A 146 -2.35 -1.70 19.85
C LEU A 146 -1.16 -0.76 19.73
N THR A 147 -0.78 -0.46 18.49
CA THR A 147 0.20 0.56 18.16
C THR A 147 -0.28 1.36 16.96
N TYR A 148 0.09 2.64 16.93
CA TYR A 148 -0.20 3.53 15.81
C TYR A 148 1.09 4.16 15.32
N ILE A 149 1.30 4.09 14.01
CA ILE A 149 2.44 4.68 13.30
C ILE A 149 1.89 5.42 12.09
N VAL A 150 2.48 6.56 11.77
CA VAL A 150 2.18 7.27 10.53
C VAL A 150 3.46 7.54 9.75
N HIS A 151 3.40 7.31 8.45
CA HIS A 151 4.47 7.67 7.53
C HIS A 151 4.13 9.02 6.91
N CYS A 152 5.03 9.98 7.12
CA CYS A 152 4.89 11.31 6.57
C CYS A 152 5.58 11.40 5.20
N SER A 153 4.97 12.15 4.29
CA SER A 153 5.62 12.67 3.09
C SER A 153 5.70 14.19 3.26
N HIS A 154 6.86 14.81 3.02
CA HIS A 154 7.07 16.26 3.19
C HIS A 154 6.47 16.83 4.50
N SER A 155 6.70 16.15 5.62
CA SER A 155 6.16 16.49 6.96
C SER A 155 4.63 16.47 7.09
N VAL A 156 3.90 15.94 6.10
CA VAL A 156 2.45 15.72 6.15
C VAL A 156 2.16 14.23 6.35
N PRO A 157 1.32 13.85 7.33
CA PRO A 157 0.93 12.46 7.51
C PRO A 157 0.22 11.93 6.26
N PHE A 158 0.59 10.73 5.81
CA PHE A 158 0.12 10.18 4.53
C PHE A 158 -0.35 8.73 4.62
N ILE A 159 0.51 7.82 5.08
CA ILE A 159 0.14 6.40 5.27
C ILE A 159 -0.03 6.14 6.77
N HIS A 160 -1.23 5.79 7.15
CA HIS A 160 -1.62 5.46 8.51
C HIS A 160 -1.49 3.95 8.74
N LYS A 161 -0.92 3.54 9.86
CA LYS A 161 -0.78 2.14 10.25
C LYS A 161 -1.22 1.95 11.70
N LEU A 162 -2.34 1.26 11.89
CA LEU A 162 -2.76 0.71 13.18
C LEU A 162 -2.37 -0.76 13.21
N ALA A 163 -1.58 -1.20 14.18
CA ALA A 163 -1.19 -2.59 14.31
C ALA A 163 -1.65 -3.17 15.65
N ALA A 164 -2.39 -4.27 15.58
CA ALA A 164 -2.80 -5.10 16.69
C ALA A 164 -1.86 -6.31 16.77
N THR A 165 -0.90 -6.27 17.69
CA THR A 165 0.15 -7.29 17.83
C THR A 165 -0.24 -8.28 18.91
N GLU A 166 -0.24 -9.58 18.61
CA GLU A 166 -0.55 -10.59 19.63
C GLU A 166 0.46 -10.51 20.78
N ARG A 167 -0.05 -10.37 22.01
CA ARG A 167 0.78 -10.27 23.20
C ARG A 167 1.60 -11.55 23.39
N GLY A 168 2.91 -11.39 23.58
CA GLY A 168 3.84 -12.53 23.69
C GLY A 168 4.34 -13.09 22.36
N SER A 169 3.92 -12.52 21.22
CA SER A 169 4.43 -12.92 19.89
C SER A 169 5.77 -12.27 19.52
N ASN A 170 6.35 -11.43 20.37
CA ASN A 170 7.56 -10.63 20.08
C ASN A 170 7.45 -9.78 18.79
N GLY A 171 6.23 -9.36 18.42
CA GLY A 171 5.99 -8.59 17.19
C GLY A 171 5.92 -9.43 15.92
N GLU A 172 6.02 -10.76 16.03
CA GLU A 172 6.02 -11.65 14.87
C GLU A 172 4.63 -11.95 14.34
N HIS A 173 3.59 -11.77 15.14
CA HIS A 173 2.20 -12.01 14.76
C HIS A 173 1.34 -10.79 15.02
N CYS A 174 0.86 -10.16 13.95
CA CYS A 174 -0.01 -8.99 14.06
C CYS A 174 -1.05 -8.94 12.94
N ILE A 175 -2.14 -8.22 13.23
CA ILE A 175 -3.08 -7.73 12.23
C ILE A 175 -2.87 -6.22 12.14
N SER A 176 -2.49 -5.74 10.96
CA SER A 176 -2.30 -4.32 10.69
C SER A 176 -3.36 -3.77 9.75
N PHE A 177 -3.91 -2.61 10.08
CA PHE A 177 -4.75 -1.80 9.21
C PHE A 177 -3.87 -0.68 8.66
N GLU A 178 -3.57 -0.76 7.37
CA GLU A 178 -2.65 0.13 6.70
C GLU A 178 -3.39 0.85 5.59
N PHE A 179 -3.42 2.18 5.60
CA PHE A 179 -4.25 2.92 4.66
C PHE A 179 -3.80 4.34 4.39
N VAL A 180 -4.22 4.85 3.23
CA VAL A 180 -4.18 6.24 2.82
C VAL A 180 -5.61 6.77 2.85
N LEU A 181 -5.81 7.92 3.47
CA LEU A 181 -7.12 8.58 3.48
C LEU A 181 -7.47 9.06 2.07
N ALA A 182 -8.65 8.68 1.58
CA ALA A 182 -9.13 9.12 0.26
C ALA A 182 -10.59 9.56 0.33
N LEU A 183 -10.92 10.64 -0.34
CA LEU A 183 -12.29 11.07 -0.56
C LEU A 183 -12.95 10.14 -1.56
N VAL A 184 -14.20 9.77 -1.35
CA VAL A 184 -14.98 8.99 -2.32
C VAL A 184 -16.14 9.82 -2.87
N PHE A 185 -16.28 9.79 -4.19
CA PHE A 185 -17.35 10.46 -4.91
C PHE A 185 -18.08 9.47 -5.81
N GLU A 186 -19.40 9.58 -5.84
CA GLU A 186 -20.24 8.85 -6.78
C GLU A 186 -20.27 9.63 -8.11
N SER A 187 -19.89 9.00 -9.22
CA SER A 187 -19.77 9.66 -10.54
C SER A 187 -21.10 10.24 -11.04
N VAL A 188 -22.22 9.69 -10.58
CA VAL A 188 -23.57 10.19 -10.90
C VAL A 188 -23.83 11.56 -10.24
N ASN A 189 -23.24 11.81 -9.07
CA ASN A 189 -23.44 13.05 -8.31
C ASN A 189 -22.35 14.08 -8.62
N VAL A 190 -21.11 13.61 -8.79
CA VAL A 190 -19.95 14.44 -9.12
C VAL A 190 -19.21 13.76 -10.27
N PRO A 191 -19.58 14.03 -11.53
CA PRO A 191 -18.98 13.35 -12.68
C PRO A 191 -17.53 13.78 -12.86
N LEU A 192 -16.68 12.81 -13.21
CA LEU A 192 -15.33 13.12 -13.68
C LEU A 192 -15.39 13.70 -15.10
N PRO A 193 -14.55 14.70 -15.42
CA PRO A 193 -14.34 15.11 -16.79
C PRO A 193 -13.95 13.95 -17.71
N SER A 194 -14.32 14.06 -19.00
CA SER A 194 -14.15 12.97 -19.98
C SER A 194 -12.70 12.50 -20.16
N TYR A 195 -11.71 13.39 -19.96
CA TYR A 195 -10.28 13.06 -20.09
C TYR A 195 -9.75 12.09 -19.01
N TYR A 196 -10.54 11.81 -17.96
CA TYR A 196 -10.21 10.74 -17.00
C TYR A 196 -10.55 9.33 -17.52
N ASN A 197 -11.32 9.21 -18.62
CA ASN A 197 -11.80 7.93 -19.16
C ASN A 197 -12.49 7.05 -18.10
N ALA A 198 -13.23 7.68 -17.19
CA ALA A 198 -13.94 7.00 -16.12
C ALA A 198 -15.32 6.50 -16.59
N PRO A 199 -15.79 5.33 -16.10
CA PRO A 199 -17.17 4.89 -16.33
C PRO A 199 -18.19 5.91 -15.81
N ILE A 200 -19.28 6.11 -16.54
CA ILE A 200 -20.39 7.02 -16.15
C ILE A 200 -21.02 6.56 -14.82
N VAL A 201 -21.06 5.25 -14.59
CA VAL A 201 -21.58 4.63 -13.36
C VAL A 201 -20.40 4.05 -12.59
N GLY A 202 -20.16 4.57 -11.39
CA GLY A 202 -19.08 4.11 -10.52
C GLY A 202 -18.66 5.15 -9.51
N GLN A 203 -17.65 4.81 -8.72
CA GLN A 203 -17.00 5.72 -7.79
C GLN A 203 -15.64 6.14 -8.32
N TRP A 204 -15.21 7.36 -7.97
CA TRP A 204 -13.82 7.78 -8.09
C TRP A 204 -13.31 8.26 -6.73
N LEU A 205 -11.99 8.28 -6.59
CA LEU A 205 -11.33 8.63 -5.34
C LEU A 205 -10.46 9.86 -5.53
N ALA A 206 -10.31 10.65 -4.46
CA ALA A 206 -9.35 11.74 -4.39
C ALA A 206 -8.45 11.55 -3.17
N TYR A 207 -7.12 11.47 -3.34
CA TYR A 207 -6.18 11.33 -2.21
C TYR A 207 -5.21 12.52 -2.17
N GLY A 208 -4.70 12.85 -1.00
CA GLY A 208 -3.81 14.01 -0.82
C GLY A 208 -2.52 13.85 -1.63
N MET A 209 -2.26 14.78 -2.55
CA MET A 209 -0.99 14.83 -3.27
C MET A 209 0.05 15.51 -2.42
N VAL A 210 1.10 14.77 -2.04
CA VAL A 210 2.24 15.36 -1.37
C VAL A 210 3.37 15.57 -2.37
N ALA A 211 3.17 16.52 -3.28
CA ALA A 211 4.25 17.01 -4.16
C ALA A 211 4.94 18.21 -3.50
N GLU A 212 6.24 18.42 -3.75
CA GLU A 212 7.03 19.54 -3.21
C GLU A 212 6.43 20.92 -3.58
N GLU A 213 5.79 21.02 -4.75
CA GLU A 213 5.21 22.27 -5.27
C GLU A 213 3.66 22.30 -5.22
N GLY A 214 3.02 21.24 -4.70
CA GLY A 214 1.56 21.10 -4.69
C GLY A 214 0.88 21.86 -3.55
N SER A 215 -0.30 22.43 -3.80
CA SER A 215 -1.09 23.02 -2.71
C SER A 215 -1.63 21.91 -1.78
N SER A 216 -1.68 22.18 -0.48
CA SER A 216 -2.32 21.30 0.53
C SER A 216 -3.83 21.08 0.36
N THR A 217 -4.40 21.68 -0.69
CA THR A 217 -5.82 21.63 -1.10
C THR A 217 -6.02 20.88 -2.41
N ASP A 218 -4.95 20.44 -3.07
CA ASP A 218 -5.02 19.67 -4.31
C ASP A 218 -5.02 18.18 -3.99
N TRP A 219 -5.98 17.47 -4.57
CA TRP A 219 -6.16 16.04 -4.39
C TRP A 219 -5.90 15.34 -5.73
N ALA A 220 -5.08 14.30 -5.76
CA ALA A 220 -4.94 13.47 -6.96
C ALA A 220 -6.19 12.63 -7.17
N VAL A 221 -6.63 12.59 -8.42
CA VAL A 221 -7.79 11.80 -8.83
C VAL A 221 -7.35 10.38 -9.19
N LEU A 222 -8.02 9.39 -8.60
CA LEU A 222 -7.90 7.97 -8.93
C LEU A 222 -9.23 7.45 -9.49
N VAL A 223 -9.14 6.65 -10.54
CA VAL A 223 -10.28 5.94 -11.12
C VAL A 223 -10.14 4.47 -10.73
N PRO A 224 -10.85 3.96 -9.72
CA PRO A 224 -10.60 2.67 -9.11
C PRO A 224 -11.01 1.50 -10.02
N LYS A 225 -10.27 1.27 -11.10
CA LYS A 225 -10.47 0.22 -12.11
C LYS A 225 -10.38 -1.19 -11.50
N TRP A 226 -9.80 -1.30 -10.30
CA TRP A 226 -9.75 -2.53 -9.53
C TRP A 226 -11.08 -2.93 -8.90
N LYS A 227 -11.99 -1.99 -8.65
CA LYS A 227 -13.29 -2.31 -8.02
C LYS A 227 -14.20 -3.15 -8.91
N THR A 228 -13.95 -3.19 -10.22
CA THR A 228 -14.68 -4.04 -11.18
C THR A 228 -14.05 -5.42 -11.37
N ALA A 229 -12.99 -5.75 -10.62
CA ALA A 229 -12.29 -7.02 -10.75
C ALA A 229 -13.18 -8.21 -10.36
N GLY A 230 -13.16 -9.25 -11.19
CA GLY A 230 -13.73 -10.54 -10.81
C GLY A 230 -12.87 -11.29 -9.78
N PRO A 231 -13.43 -12.27 -9.05
CA PRO A 231 -12.72 -13.00 -7.98
C PRO A 231 -11.38 -13.60 -8.40
N ALA A 232 -11.26 -14.10 -9.64
CA ALA A 232 -10.01 -14.66 -10.16
C ALA A 232 -8.90 -13.60 -10.31
N VAL A 233 -9.26 -12.37 -10.69
CA VAL A 233 -8.31 -11.25 -10.78
C VAL A 233 -7.87 -10.81 -9.39
N CYS A 234 -8.80 -10.74 -8.45
CA CYS A 234 -8.52 -10.44 -7.05
C CYS A 234 -7.56 -11.47 -6.43
N LEU A 235 -7.80 -12.77 -6.69
CA LEU A 235 -6.94 -13.85 -6.21
C LEU A 235 -5.53 -13.76 -6.78
N ARG A 236 -5.36 -13.48 -8.08
CA ARG A 236 -4.04 -13.26 -8.68
C ARG A 236 -3.35 -12.04 -8.08
N SER A 237 -4.08 -10.95 -7.87
CA SER A 237 -3.56 -9.72 -7.27
C SER A 237 -3.06 -10.00 -5.86
N MET A 238 -3.87 -10.65 -5.02
CA MET A 238 -3.48 -11.06 -3.68
C MET A 238 -2.27 -12.01 -3.69
N GLY A 239 -2.27 -13.01 -4.57
CA GLY A 239 -1.16 -13.95 -4.72
C GLY A 239 0.16 -13.25 -5.06
N SER A 240 0.13 -12.27 -5.97
CA SER A 240 1.32 -11.48 -6.31
C SER A 240 1.90 -10.71 -5.11
N GLN A 241 1.04 -10.16 -4.25
CA GLN A 241 1.46 -9.45 -3.05
C GLN A 241 2.12 -10.39 -2.03
N ILE A 242 1.50 -11.54 -1.79
CA ILE A 242 2.01 -12.56 -0.84
C ILE A 242 3.36 -13.08 -1.32
N MET A 243 3.48 -13.39 -2.61
CA MET A 243 4.74 -13.85 -3.21
C MET A 243 5.84 -12.81 -3.08
N LEU A 244 5.56 -11.56 -3.45
CA LEU A 244 6.56 -10.50 -3.40
C LEU A 244 6.96 -10.19 -1.96
N TYR A 245 6.01 -10.13 -1.02
CA TYR A 245 6.31 -9.99 0.41
C TYR A 245 7.27 -11.06 0.90
N ARG A 246 6.96 -12.34 0.63
CA ARG A 246 7.77 -13.47 1.08
C ARG A 246 9.16 -13.41 0.47
N LEU A 247 9.25 -13.15 -0.84
CA LEU A 247 10.53 -12.99 -1.53
C LEU A 247 11.36 -11.88 -0.89
N MET A 248 10.81 -10.68 -0.75
CA MET A 248 11.53 -9.54 -0.20
C MET A 248 11.93 -9.76 1.28
N LYS A 249 11.12 -10.47 2.08
CA LYS A 249 11.50 -10.88 3.44
C LYS A 249 12.68 -11.85 3.46
N ILE A 250 12.63 -12.91 2.64
CA ILE A 250 13.69 -13.92 2.56
C ILE A 250 14.99 -13.32 2.07
N GLN A 251 14.92 -12.37 1.14
CA GLN A 251 16.08 -11.64 0.63
C GLN A 251 16.51 -10.46 1.53
N GLU A 252 16.00 -10.41 2.77
CA GLU A 252 16.30 -9.39 3.79
C GLU A 252 16.10 -7.94 3.32
N CYS A 253 15.18 -7.73 2.40
CA CYS A 253 14.77 -6.42 1.90
C CYS A 253 13.52 -5.96 2.65
N GLN A 254 13.63 -5.84 3.97
CA GLN A 254 12.52 -5.55 4.88
C GLN A 254 11.78 -4.25 4.59
N LEU A 255 12.47 -3.24 4.04
CA LEU A 255 11.86 -1.98 3.61
C LEU A 255 10.82 -2.23 2.52
N TYR A 256 11.18 -3.01 1.51
CA TYR A 256 10.33 -3.36 0.36
C TYR A 256 9.27 -4.41 0.69
N ALA A 257 9.46 -5.16 1.78
CA ALA A 257 8.53 -6.16 2.27
C ALA A 257 7.46 -5.59 3.23
N GLN A 258 7.20 -4.28 3.21
CA GLN A 258 6.14 -3.70 4.02
C GLN A 258 4.79 -3.80 3.29
N PRO A 259 3.73 -4.33 3.93
CA PRO A 259 2.45 -4.56 3.23
C PRO A 259 1.82 -3.29 2.67
N TYR A 260 1.90 -2.17 3.39
CA TYR A 260 1.37 -0.90 2.92
C TYR A 260 2.03 -0.39 1.63
N TRP A 261 3.35 -0.56 1.48
CA TRP A 261 4.06 -0.19 0.25
C TRP A 261 3.73 -1.11 -0.91
N LEU A 262 3.61 -2.41 -0.64
CA LEU A 262 3.22 -3.42 -1.62
C LEU A 262 1.82 -3.15 -2.18
N LYS A 263 0.85 -2.86 -1.29
CA LYS A 263 -0.50 -2.45 -1.67
C LYS A 263 -0.50 -1.14 -2.45
N LEU A 264 0.11 -0.07 -1.92
CA LEU A 264 0.11 1.25 -2.58
C LEU A 264 0.70 1.20 -3.99
N SER A 265 1.86 0.54 -4.15
CA SER A 265 2.54 0.39 -5.44
C SER A 265 1.69 -0.39 -6.45
N PHE A 266 0.95 -1.41 -6.00
CA PHE A 266 -0.02 -2.10 -6.83
C PHE A 266 -1.15 -1.19 -7.31
N PHE A 267 -1.74 -0.38 -6.42
CA PHE A 267 -2.81 0.52 -6.84
C PHE A 267 -2.31 1.59 -7.81
N MET A 268 -1.12 2.15 -7.60
CA MET A 268 -0.49 3.09 -8.54
C MET A 268 -0.21 2.44 -9.89
N ALA A 269 0.34 1.22 -9.89
CA ALA A 269 0.61 0.47 -11.11
C ALA A 269 -0.67 0.12 -11.88
N THR A 270 -1.74 -0.29 -11.19
CA THR A 270 -3.03 -0.64 -11.81
C THR A 270 -3.76 0.58 -12.36
N GLU A 271 -3.67 1.74 -11.68
CA GLU A 271 -4.18 3.01 -12.18
C GLU A 271 -3.53 3.37 -13.53
N ALA A 272 -2.19 3.32 -13.58
CA ALA A 272 -1.40 3.61 -14.76
C ALA A 272 -1.67 2.65 -15.94
N LEU A 273 -1.79 1.35 -15.65
CA LEU A 273 -2.03 0.33 -16.67
C LEU A 273 -3.46 0.32 -17.21
N GLY A 274 -4.41 0.79 -16.41
CA GLY A 274 -5.83 0.74 -16.74
C GLY A 274 -6.40 -0.67 -16.77
N GLU A 275 -7.52 -0.89 -17.47
CA GLU A 275 -8.21 -2.20 -17.52
C GLU A 275 -7.32 -3.38 -17.96
N LYS A 276 -6.20 -3.10 -18.64
CA LYS A 276 -5.22 -4.11 -19.05
C LYS A 276 -4.68 -4.91 -17.86
N TYR A 277 -4.64 -4.34 -16.65
CA TYR A 277 -4.15 -5.05 -15.46
C TYR A 277 -4.98 -6.31 -15.15
N GLN A 278 -6.25 -6.38 -15.55
CA GLN A 278 -7.09 -7.55 -15.31
C GLN A 278 -6.65 -8.78 -16.12
N ARG A 279 -5.74 -8.62 -17.09
CA ARG A 279 -5.31 -9.69 -18.02
C ARG A 279 -3.84 -10.10 -17.84
N ILE A 280 -3.09 -9.43 -16.97
CA ILE A 280 -1.66 -9.73 -16.76
C ILE A 280 -1.46 -10.85 -15.74
N SER A 281 -0.31 -11.50 -15.83
CA SER A 281 0.07 -12.63 -14.99
C SER A 281 0.50 -12.19 -13.58
N ILE A 282 0.63 -13.15 -12.65
CA ILE A 282 1.14 -12.88 -11.30
C ILE A 282 2.56 -12.31 -11.36
N SER A 283 3.43 -12.88 -12.21
CA SER A 283 4.80 -12.40 -12.40
C SER A 283 4.85 -10.96 -12.92
N ASP A 284 3.99 -10.61 -13.86
CA ASP A 284 3.95 -9.24 -14.40
C ASP A 284 3.49 -8.26 -13.32
N ILE A 285 2.50 -8.62 -12.51
CA ILE A 285 2.05 -7.78 -11.39
C ILE A 285 3.18 -7.60 -10.36
N MET A 286 3.90 -8.67 -10.02
CA MET A 286 5.05 -8.60 -9.12
C MET A 286 6.13 -7.65 -9.65
N LEU A 287 6.47 -7.77 -10.94
CA LEU A 287 7.46 -6.90 -11.58
C LEU A 287 7.00 -5.44 -11.60
N MET A 288 5.73 -5.18 -11.88
CA MET A 288 5.17 -3.83 -11.86
C MET A 288 5.24 -3.21 -10.46
N ILE A 289 4.87 -3.96 -9.42
CA ILE A 289 4.95 -3.50 -8.03
C ILE A 289 6.41 -3.20 -7.66
N LEU A 290 7.32 -4.11 -7.97
CA LEU A 290 8.73 -3.95 -7.63
C LEU A 290 9.39 -2.81 -8.41
N TYR A 291 9.05 -2.66 -9.70
CA TYR A 291 9.48 -1.53 -10.51
C TYR A 291 9.04 -0.20 -9.89
N ASP A 292 7.77 -0.09 -9.48
CA ASP A 292 7.23 1.11 -8.84
C ASP A 292 8.00 1.44 -7.54
N GLN A 293 8.25 0.44 -6.69
CA GLN A 293 9.01 0.62 -5.45
C GLN A 293 10.48 1.00 -5.66
N VAL A 294 11.13 0.40 -6.66
CA VAL A 294 12.58 0.50 -6.87
C VAL A 294 12.97 1.70 -7.73
N ILE A 295 12.21 1.99 -8.79
CA ILE A 295 12.54 3.04 -9.77
C ILE A 295 11.93 4.38 -9.37
N ARG A 296 10.71 4.41 -8.80
CA ARG A 296 10.16 5.66 -8.23
C ARG A 296 10.80 6.06 -6.91
N ASN A 297 11.84 5.33 -6.47
CA ASN A 297 12.74 5.70 -5.38
C ASN A 297 12.03 6.08 -4.08
N VAL A 298 11.02 5.28 -3.70
CA VAL A 298 10.17 5.49 -2.52
C VAL A 298 10.96 5.70 -1.21
N TYR A 299 12.22 5.24 -1.15
CA TYR A 299 13.11 5.39 0.00
C TYR A 299 14.24 6.41 -0.14
N LEU A 300 14.36 7.14 -1.26
CA LEU A 300 15.34 8.25 -1.34
C LEU A 300 14.98 9.36 -0.35
N THR A 301 13.70 9.71 -0.23
CA THR A 301 13.20 10.69 0.74
C THR A 301 13.44 10.27 2.20
N ALA A 302 13.49 8.95 2.49
CA ALA A 302 13.86 8.44 3.81
C ALA A 302 15.37 8.53 4.10
N SER A 303 16.20 8.62 3.06
CA SER A 303 17.66 8.65 3.16
C SER A 303 18.23 10.04 3.43
N GLU A 304 17.53 11.10 3.00
CA GLU A 304 17.95 12.51 3.10
C GLU A 304 18.04 13.03 4.55
N HIS A 305 17.40 12.35 5.50
CA HIS A 305 17.40 12.71 6.92
C HIS A 305 17.98 11.62 7.84
N THR A 306 18.63 10.60 7.27
CA THR A 306 19.14 9.45 8.03
C THR A 306 20.68 9.46 8.06
N SER A 307 21.29 9.58 9.24
CA SER A 307 22.74 9.57 9.42
C SER A 307 23.31 8.18 9.76
N GLY A 308 24.57 7.93 9.38
CA GLY A 308 25.38 6.79 9.88
C GLY A 308 24.99 5.41 9.33
N ASP A 309 25.08 4.38 10.17
CA ASP A 309 24.88 2.95 9.82
C ASP A 309 23.49 2.63 9.27
N LYS A 310 22.47 3.39 9.67
CA LYS A 310 21.09 3.22 9.19
C LYS A 310 20.98 3.55 7.70
N LEU A 311 21.71 4.56 7.23
CA LEU A 311 21.78 4.91 5.81
C LEU A 311 22.44 3.78 4.99
N LEU A 312 23.52 3.19 5.51
CA LEU A 312 24.19 2.06 4.87
C LEU A 312 23.27 0.84 4.76
N SER A 313 22.48 0.55 5.80
CA SER A 313 21.48 -0.52 5.79
C SER A 313 20.41 -0.29 4.72
N ILE A 314 19.89 0.93 4.60
CA ILE A 314 18.92 1.32 3.57
C ILE A 314 19.52 1.11 2.17
N LYS A 315 20.73 1.64 1.92
CA LYS A 315 21.43 1.48 0.62
C LYS A 315 21.68 0.01 0.27
N LYS A 316 22.06 -0.83 1.23
CA LYS A 316 22.23 -2.28 1.02
C LYS A 316 20.92 -2.96 0.61
N GLN A 317 19.79 -2.58 1.21
CA GLN A 317 18.49 -3.11 0.81
C GLN A 317 18.06 -2.60 -0.57
N GLN A 318 18.34 -1.34 -0.92
CA GLN A 318 18.07 -0.79 -2.25
C GLN A 318 18.81 -1.53 -3.36
N ILE A 319 20.12 -1.76 -3.18
CA ILE A 319 20.94 -2.52 -4.14
C ILE A 319 20.41 -3.94 -4.30
N ARG A 320 20.08 -4.61 -3.19
CA ARG A 320 19.49 -5.95 -3.22
C ARG A 320 18.14 -5.97 -3.95
N ALA A 321 17.24 -5.03 -3.66
CA ALA A 321 15.95 -4.94 -4.34
C ALA A 321 16.08 -4.70 -5.85
N ARG A 322 17.04 -3.85 -6.27
CA ARG A 322 17.38 -3.66 -7.70
C ARG A 322 17.88 -4.95 -8.34
N GLY A 323 18.79 -5.68 -7.66
CA GLY A 323 19.28 -6.97 -8.15
C GLY A 323 18.17 -8.01 -8.28
N ILE A 324 17.26 -8.09 -7.30
CA ILE A 324 16.08 -8.96 -7.34
C ILE A 324 15.20 -8.60 -8.54
N PHE A 325 14.93 -7.31 -8.75
CA PHE A 325 14.16 -6.84 -9.90
C PHE A 325 14.80 -7.31 -11.21
N SER A 326 16.10 -7.05 -11.43
CA SER A 326 16.79 -7.46 -12.65
C SER A 326 16.75 -8.98 -12.88
N ILE A 327 16.92 -9.79 -11.83
CA ILE A 327 16.83 -11.25 -11.94
C ILE A 327 15.44 -11.69 -12.40
N LEU A 328 14.39 -11.13 -11.78
CA LEU A 328 13.00 -11.46 -12.14
C LEU A 328 12.63 -10.94 -13.53
N ASP A 329 13.12 -9.77 -13.91
CA ASP A 329 12.88 -9.14 -15.21
C ASP A 329 13.53 -9.95 -16.33
N ASP A 330 14.81 -10.34 -16.18
CA ASP A 330 15.51 -11.23 -17.12
C ASP A 330 14.80 -12.59 -17.26
N ALA A 331 14.32 -13.15 -16.15
CA ALA A 331 13.58 -14.41 -16.13
C ALA A 331 12.22 -14.30 -16.85
N ALA A 332 11.52 -13.18 -16.68
CA ALA A 332 10.27 -12.91 -17.37
C ALA A 332 10.48 -12.68 -18.87
N HIS A 333 11.50 -11.91 -19.25
CA HIS A 333 11.86 -11.65 -20.65
C HIS A 333 12.26 -12.93 -21.39
N SER A 334 13.05 -13.80 -20.76
CA SER A 334 13.45 -15.08 -21.34
C SER A 334 12.39 -16.18 -21.21
N ASN A 335 11.39 -15.98 -20.34
CA ASN A 335 10.34 -16.93 -19.94
C ASN A 335 10.89 -18.32 -19.55
N LEU A 336 12.15 -18.37 -19.11
CA LEU A 336 12.91 -19.59 -18.86
C LEU A 336 13.79 -19.39 -17.64
N ILE A 337 13.73 -20.37 -16.73
CA ILE A 337 14.56 -20.34 -15.53
C ILE A 337 14.74 -21.76 -14.98
N THR A 338 15.83 -21.98 -14.25
CA THR A 338 16.05 -23.25 -13.57
C THR A 338 15.17 -23.33 -12.32
N SER A 339 14.39 -24.40 -12.19
CA SER A 339 13.49 -24.59 -11.05
C SER A 339 14.22 -24.59 -9.70
N GLU A 340 15.43 -25.13 -9.67
CA GLU A 340 16.29 -25.16 -8.48
C GLU A 340 16.72 -23.76 -8.03
N PHE A 341 17.07 -22.88 -8.98
CA PHE A 341 17.42 -21.49 -8.68
C PHE A 341 16.20 -20.74 -8.14
N LEU A 342 15.04 -20.85 -8.80
CA LEU A 342 13.82 -20.19 -8.32
C LEU A 342 13.40 -20.70 -6.95
N PHE A 343 13.37 -22.01 -6.75
CA PHE A 343 13.00 -22.58 -5.46
C PHE A 343 13.94 -22.07 -4.36
N SER A 344 15.24 -22.05 -4.62
CA SER A 344 16.24 -21.52 -3.69
C SER A 344 16.05 -20.02 -3.46
N PHE A 345 15.78 -19.25 -4.51
CA PHE A 345 15.56 -17.80 -4.44
C PHE A 345 14.31 -17.41 -3.63
N PHE A 346 13.28 -18.25 -3.66
CA PHE A 346 12.05 -18.07 -2.87
C PHE A 346 12.04 -18.80 -1.51
N SER A 347 13.13 -19.49 -1.17
CA SER A 347 13.24 -20.26 0.09
C SER A 347 14.41 -19.84 0.98
N HIS A 348 15.48 -19.29 0.40
CA HIS A 348 16.72 -18.97 1.08
C HIS A 348 17.23 -17.58 0.66
N MET A 349 17.96 -16.93 1.56
CA MET A 349 18.67 -15.70 1.24
C MET A 349 19.65 -15.98 0.10
N PHE A 350 19.46 -15.30 -1.02
CA PHE A 350 20.33 -15.38 -2.18
C PHE A 350 21.26 -14.17 -2.16
N ILE A 351 22.53 -14.42 -1.90
CA ILE A 351 23.56 -13.41 -2.06
C ILE A 351 24.12 -13.59 -3.48
N PRO A 352 23.75 -12.74 -4.47
CA PRO A 352 24.37 -12.83 -5.77
C PRO A 352 25.89 -12.69 -5.61
N ALA A 353 26.66 -13.44 -6.39
CA ALA A 353 28.09 -13.18 -6.50
C ALA A 353 28.29 -11.70 -6.88
N VAL A 354 29.24 -11.03 -6.23
CA VAL A 354 29.54 -9.61 -6.52
C VAL A 354 29.68 -9.46 -8.03
N PRO A 355 28.89 -8.61 -8.70
CA PRO A 355 28.95 -8.48 -10.15
C PRO A 355 30.38 -8.09 -10.55
N SER A 356 31.02 -8.91 -11.38
CA SER A 356 32.36 -8.65 -11.90
C SER A 356 32.40 -7.52 -12.95
N CYS A 357 31.33 -6.76 -13.12
CA CYS A 357 31.22 -5.74 -14.15
C CYS A 357 30.83 -4.39 -13.56
N THR A 358 31.79 -3.47 -13.64
CA THR A 358 31.81 -2.04 -13.27
C THR A 358 30.71 -1.16 -13.90
N LYS A 359 29.70 -1.72 -14.56
CA LYS A 359 28.65 -0.94 -15.25
C LYS A 359 27.65 -0.26 -14.31
N TRP A 360 27.42 -0.79 -13.11
CA TRP A 360 26.40 -0.26 -12.20
C TRP A 360 26.88 0.82 -11.22
N ILE A 361 28.19 1.08 -11.17
CA ILE A 361 28.77 2.10 -10.29
C ILE A 361 28.77 3.48 -10.97
N ASN A 362 28.68 3.55 -12.30
CA ASN A 362 28.89 4.79 -13.05
C ASN A 362 27.62 5.54 -13.50
N GLU A 363 26.41 5.03 -13.23
CA GLU A 363 25.16 5.73 -13.62
C GLU A 363 24.61 6.65 -12.52
N THR A 364 25.24 6.70 -11.34
CA THR A 364 24.85 7.63 -10.25
C THR A 364 25.77 8.83 -10.08
N ASP A 365 26.92 8.89 -10.75
CA ASP A 365 27.88 10.01 -10.62
C ASP A 365 27.95 10.92 -11.87
N GLY A 366 26.91 10.88 -12.72
CA GLY A 366 26.92 11.49 -14.05
C GLY A 366 25.85 12.54 -14.35
N GLN A 367 25.30 13.26 -13.37
CA GLN A 367 24.51 14.48 -13.62
C GLN A 367 24.65 15.51 -12.48
N VAL A 368 25.86 16.05 -12.30
CA VAL A 368 26.08 17.41 -11.78
C VAL A 368 27.29 17.98 -12.52
N ALA A 369 27.14 19.19 -13.06
CA ALA A 369 28.01 19.94 -14.00
C ALA A 369 27.67 19.68 -15.48
N GLU A 370 27.11 20.60 -16.27
CA GLU A 370 27.05 22.09 -16.22
C GLU A 370 25.63 22.64 -16.45
#